data_AF-A0A523EB90-F1
#
_entry.id   AF-A0A523EB90-F1
#
_cell.length_a   1.000
_cell.length_b   1.000
_cell.length_c   1.000
_cell.angle_alpha   90.00
_cell.angle_beta   90.00
_cell.angle_gamma   90.00
#
_symmetry.space_group_name_H-M   'P 1'
#
loop_
_entity.id
_entity.type
_entity.pdbx_description
1 polymer ?
#
loop_
_entity_poly.entity_id
_entity_poly.type
_entity_poly.pdbx_seq_one_letter_code
_entity_poly.pdbx_strand_id
1 'polypeptide(L)'
;MRLPDGRNEATRQAVHGSVPCLRTDVIDAAVAYYVEGSPAHFCGHASVREDRSGGQYEVAWDRCLPSLIAFSSRQAALKFQEENGGNIKTYEELLADHS
;
A
#
# COMPACT_ATOMS: atom_id res chain seq x y z
N MET A 1 -30.74 4.98 20.86
CA MET A 1 -29.57 5.47 20.10
C MET A 1 -28.88 4.24 19.51
N ARG A 2 -29.05 3.98 18.21
CA ARG A 2 -28.43 2.84 17.51
C ARG A 2 -27.21 3.38 16.77
N LEU A 3 -26.02 2.90 17.12
CA LEU A 3 -24.79 3.12 16.35
C LEU A 3 -24.91 2.34 15.04
N PRO A 4 -24.66 2.94 13.86
CA PRO A 4 -24.60 2.17 12.63
C PRO A 4 -23.23 1.49 12.48
N ASP A 5 -23.30 0.24 12.02
CA ASP A 5 -22.25 -0.74 11.79
C ASP A 5 -20.95 -0.22 11.17
N GLY A 6 -19.85 -0.80 11.67
CA GLY A 6 -18.48 -0.56 11.27
C GLY A 6 -18.17 -1.03 9.86
N ARG A 7 -18.36 -0.13 8.90
CA ARG A 7 -17.80 -0.26 7.55
C ARG A 7 -16.34 0.18 7.57
N ASN A 8 -15.44 -0.79 7.42
CA ASN A 8 -14.02 -0.60 7.15
C ASN A 8 -13.84 -0.13 5.70
N GLU A 9 -14.36 1.06 5.37
CA GLU A 9 -14.19 1.68 4.06
C GLU A 9 -12.97 2.61 4.13
N ALA A 10 -11.84 2.16 3.56
CA ALA A 10 -10.68 3.01 3.35
C ALA A 10 -11.09 4.18 2.44
N THR A 11 -11.32 5.34 3.05
CA THR A 11 -11.84 6.52 2.38
C THR A 11 -10.79 7.07 1.41
N ARG A 12 -11.18 7.18 0.14
CA ARG A 12 -10.41 7.74 -0.96
C ARG A 12 -9.95 9.16 -0.65
N GLN A 13 -8.64 9.40 -0.73
CA GLN A 13 -8.13 10.73 -1.00
C GLN A 13 -7.44 10.71 -2.37
N ALA A 14 -8.11 11.30 -3.35
CA ALA A 14 -7.61 11.44 -4.71
C ALA A 14 -6.47 12.45 -4.72
N VAL A 15 -5.28 12.02 -5.13
CA VAL A 15 -4.16 12.92 -5.41
C VAL A 15 -3.97 12.98 -6.92
N HIS A 16 -4.24 14.15 -7.50
CA HIS A 16 -3.97 14.47 -8.90
C HIS A 16 -2.45 14.49 -9.13
N GLY A 17 -1.96 13.47 -9.83
CA GLY A 17 -0.58 13.35 -10.29
C GLY A 17 -0.42 12.00 -10.95
N SER A 18 -0.29 11.98 -12.27
CA SER A 18 -0.27 10.80 -13.11
C SER A 18 0.96 9.92 -12.87
N VAL A 19 0.93 9.16 -11.79
CA VAL A 19 1.55 7.83 -11.74
C VAL A 19 0.46 6.88 -12.23
N PRO A 20 0.75 5.85 -13.04
CA PRO A 20 -0.22 4.77 -13.26
C PRO A 20 -0.39 4.02 -11.94
N CYS A 21 -1.16 4.62 -11.03
CA CYS A 21 -1.53 4.03 -9.76
C CYS A 21 -2.29 2.76 -10.10
N LEU A 22 -1.72 1.64 -9.64
CA LEU A 22 -2.27 0.30 -9.72
C LEU A 22 -3.79 0.32 -9.69
N ARG A 23 -4.36 -0.33 -10.69
CA ARG A 23 -5.80 -0.51 -10.90
C ARG A 23 -6.49 -0.77 -9.55
N THR A 24 -7.33 0.17 -9.13
CA THR A 24 -8.02 0.16 -7.83
C THR A 24 -9.32 -0.64 -7.93
N ASP A 25 -9.19 -1.93 -8.26
CA ASP A 25 -10.29 -2.85 -8.03
C ASP A 25 -10.45 -3.02 -6.52
N VAL A 26 -11.68 -2.99 -6.02
CA VAL A 26 -11.96 -3.23 -4.59
C VAL A 26 -11.70 -4.72 -4.33
N ILE A 27 -10.76 -5.02 -3.44
CA ILE A 27 -10.43 -6.40 -3.04
C ILE A 27 -10.94 -6.61 -1.62
N ASP A 28 -11.68 -7.68 -1.40
CA ASP A 28 -12.02 -8.11 -0.05
C ASP A 28 -10.74 -8.61 0.65
N ALA A 29 -10.42 -7.98 1.78
CA ALA A 29 -9.21 -8.24 2.54
C ALA A 29 -9.10 -9.70 2.99
N ALA A 30 -10.21 -10.37 3.26
CA ALA A 30 -10.24 -11.75 3.74
C ALA A 30 -9.81 -12.78 2.69
N VAL A 31 -9.95 -12.45 1.40
CA VAL A 31 -9.62 -13.36 0.28
C VAL A 31 -8.40 -12.88 -0.54
N ALA A 32 -7.78 -11.78 -0.13
CA ALA A 32 -6.60 -11.24 -0.79
C ALA A 32 -5.34 -12.04 -0.45
N TYR A 33 -4.36 -11.96 -1.36
CA TYR A 33 -3.00 -12.45 -1.13
C TYR A 33 -2.09 -11.26 -0.91
N TYR A 34 -1.30 -11.30 0.16
CA TYR A 34 -0.44 -10.19 0.55
C TYR A 34 1.02 -10.56 0.34
N VAL A 35 1.82 -9.63 -0.17
CA VAL A 35 3.29 -9.74 -0.14
C VAL A 35 3.79 -8.78 0.93
N GLU A 36 4.36 -9.34 1.98
CA GLU A 36 4.95 -8.60 3.10
C GLU A 36 6.47 -8.53 2.95
N GLY A 37 7.06 -7.38 3.30
CA GLY A 37 8.50 -7.22 3.42
C GLY A 37 9.23 -7.17 2.08
N SER A 38 8.53 -6.85 0.99
CA SER A 38 9.19 -6.60 -0.28
C SER A 38 10.00 -5.29 -0.22
N PRO A 39 11.25 -5.25 -0.72
CA PRO A 39 12.01 -4.02 -0.92
C PRO A 39 11.44 -3.11 -2.02
N ALA A 40 10.30 -3.43 -2.63
CA ALA A 40 9.68 -2.56 -3.61
C ALA A 40 9.30 -1.21 -2.98
N HIS A 41 9.82 -0.13 -3.56
CA HIS A 41 9.55 1.23 -3.15
C HIS A 41 8.43 1.83 -4.03
N PHE A 42 7.22 1.95 -3.47
CA PHE A 42 6.08 2.58 -4.18
C PHE A 42 5.87 4.05 -3.84
N CYS A 43 6.52 4.54 -2.80
CA CYS A 43 6.57 5.97 -2.55
C CYS A 43 7.26 6.64 -3.74
N GLY A 44 6.53 7.50 -4.45
CA GLY A 44 7.10 8.31 -5.52
C GLY A 44 8.30 9.10 -4.99
N HIS A 45 9.33 9.25 -5.84
CA HIS A 45 10.49 10.09 -5.54
C HIS A 45 10.03 11.41 -4.89
N ALA A 46 10.73 11.81 -3.82
CA ALA A 46 10.48 13.07 -3.14
C ALA A 46 10.34 14.18 -4.20
N SER A 47 9.15 14.76 -4.31
CA SER A 47 8.98 15.93 -5.17
C SER A 47 9.66 17.08 -4.45
N VAL A 48 10.59 17.76 -5.10
CA VAL A 48 11.12 19.04 -4.60
C VAL A 48 9.93 19.99 -4.43
N ARG A 49 9.76 20.51 -3.23
CA ARG A 49 8.73 21.48 -2.86
C ARG A 49 9.39 22.81 -2.53
N GLU A 50 8.62 23.88 -2.63
CA GLU A 50 9.06 25.24 -2.28
C GLU A 50 8.27 25.72 -1.06
N ASP A 51 8.97 26.33 -0.10
CA ASP A 51 8.34 26.98 1.06
C ASP A 51 7.85 28.39 0.72
N ARG A 52 7.19 29.06 1.67
CA ARG A 52 6.66 30.43 1.45
C ARG A 52 7.75 31.49 1.25
N SER A 53 8.99 31.18 1.59
CA SER A 53 10.17 32.04 1.47
C SER A 53 10.93 31.79 0.16
N GLY A 54 10.50 30.83 -0.66
CA GLY A 54 11.19 30.41 -1.88
C GLY A 54 12.28 29.34 -1.65
N GLY A 55 12.38 28.77 -0.45
CA GLY A 55 13.33 27.71 -0.14
C GLY A 55 12.89 26.35 -0.68
N GLN A 56 13.77 25.65 -1.40
CA GLN A 56 13.49 24.30 -1.90
C GLN A 56 13.78 23.24 -0.84
N TYR A 57 12.89 22.26 -0.70
CA TYR A 57 13.05 21.11 0.21
C TYR A 57 12.51 19.83 -0.42
N GLU A 58 13.11 18.69 -0.05
CA GLU A 58 12.62 17.37 -0.43
C GLU A 58 11.81 16.74 0.69
N VAL A 59 10.64 16.19 0.35
CA VAL A 59 9.83 15.42 1.30
C VAL A 59 10.26 13.95 1.24
N ALA A 60 11.09 13.54 2.19
CA ALA A 60 11.41 12.14 2.42
C ALA A 60 10.37 11.53 3.35
N TRP A 61 9.73 10.44 2.91
CA TRP A 61 8.85 9.65 3.77
C TRP A 61 9.65 8.51 4.39
N ASP A 62 9.76 8.54 5.72
CA ASP A 62 10.49 7.52 6.50
C ASP A 62 9.85 6.11 6.42
N ARG A 63 8.58 6.01 6.01
CA ARG A 63 7.77 4.77 6.10
C ARG A 63 7.49 4.08 4.77
N CYS A 64 8.42 4.18 3.82
CA CYS A 64 8.31 3.43 2.56
C CYS A 64 8.68 1.95 2.72
N LEU A 65 9.13 1.55 3.91
CA LEU A 65 9.44 0.19 4.31
C LEU A 65 8.94 -0.08 5.73
N PRO A 66 8.48 -1.30 6.05
CA PRO A 66 8.25 -2.43 5.13
C PRO A 66 6.94 -2.28 4.34
N SER A 67 6.92 -2.76 3.10
CA SER A 67 5.73 -2.75 2.25
C SER A 67 4.82 -3.94 2.56
N LEU A 68 3.50 -3.71 2.52
CA LEU A 68 2.46 -4.73 2.53
C LEU A 68 1.55 -4.49 1.31
N ILE A 69 1.56 -5.42 0.36
CA ILE A 69 0.95 -5.21 -0.96
C ILE A 69 -0.09 -6.30 -1.19
N ALA A 70 -1.33 -5.91 -1.49
CA ALA A 70 -2.43 -6.84 -1.71
C ALA A 70 -2.65 -7.15 -3.20
N PHE A 71 -2.95 -8.42 -3.49
CA PHE A 71 -3.25 -8.95 -4.82
C PHE A 71 -4.56 -9.74 -4.78
N SER A 72 -5.35 -9.60 -5.85
CA SER A 72 -6.62 -10.32 -6.00
C SER A 72 -6.43 -11.79 -6.39
N SER A 73 -5.23 -12.20 -6.81
CA SER A 73 -4.93 -13.59 -7.15
C SER A 73 -3.53 -13.99 -6.67
N ARG A 74 -3.41 -15.27 -6.30
CA ARG A 74 -2.14 -15.85 -5.86
C ARG A 74 -1.09 -15.79 -6.97
N GLN A 75 -1.49 -15.96 -8.22
CA GLN A 75 -0.58 -15.91 -9.36
C GLN A 75 0.04 -14.53 -9.55
N ALA A 76 -0.73 -13.45 -9.34
CA ALA A 76 -0.20 -12.09 -9.38
C ALA A 76 0.77 -11.83 -8.22
N ALA A 77 0.44 -12.31 -7.02
CA ALA A 77 1.34 -12.21 -5.86
C ALA A 77 2.65 -12.99 -6.07
N LEU A 78 2.59 -14.20 -6.63
CA LEU A 78 3.77 -15.02 -6.97
C LEU A 78 4.66 -14.32 -7.97
N LYS A 79 4.09 -13.84 -9.07
CA LYS A 79 4.86 -13.10 -10.07
C LYS A 79 5.55 -11.88 -9.46
N PHE A 80 4.81 -11.12 -8.63
CA PHE A 80 5.38 -9.98 -7.93
C PHE A 80 6.52 -10.39 -6.98
N GLN A 81 6.33 -11.46 -6.21
CA GLN A 81 7.34 -12.01 -5.28
C GLN A 81 8.60 -12.46 -6.03
N GLU A 82 8.46 -13.12 -7.17
CA GLU A 82 9.59 -13.56 -8.00
C GLU A 82 10.42 -12.36 -8.50
N GLU A 83 9.76 -11.26 -8.86
CA GLU A 83 10.40 -10.05 -9.38
C GLU A 83 10.97 -9.14 -8.29
N ASN A 84 10.30 -9.05 -7.13
CA ASN A 84 10.56 -8.02 -6.11
C ASN A 84 10.85 -8.56 -4.72
N GLY A 85 10.86 -9.88 -4.52
CA GLY A 85 11.04 -10.52 -3.22
C GLY A 85 9.86 -10.33 -2.26
N GLY A 86 10.09 -10.66 -0.98
CA GLY A 86 9.08 -10.65 0.08
C GLY A 86 8.43 -12.02 0.29
N ASN A 87 7.44 -12.08 1.19
CA ASN A 87 6.75 -13.30 1.57
C ASN A 87 5.26 -13.19 1.30
N ILE A 88 4.70 -14.18 0.60
CA ILE A 88 3.26 -14.27 0.40
C ILE A 88 2.58 -14.76 1.68
N LYS A 89 1.58 -14.03 2.14
CA LYS A 89 0.74 -14.35 3.30
C LYS A 89 -0.73 -14.16 2.97
N THR A 90 -1.57 -14.85 3.72
CA THR A 90 -3.02 -14.64 3.79
C THR A 90 -3.36 -13.63 4.89
N TYR A 91 -4.61 -13.16 4.91
CA TYR A 91 -5.08 -12.23 5.93
C TYR A 91 -5.00 -12.82 7.35
N GLU A 92 -5.33 -14.10 7.50
CA GLU A 92 -5.28 -14.79 8.80
C GLU A 92 -3.86 -14.92 9.34
N GLU A 93 -2.89 -15.25 8.48
CA GLU A 93 -1.47 -15.32 8.85
C GLU A 93 -0.95 -13.94 9.30
N LEU A 94 -1.33 -12.86 8.60
CA LEU A 94 -0.97 -11.51 9.00
C LEU A 94 -1.59 -11.12 10.35
N LEU A 95 -2.85 -11.47 10.60
CA LEU A 95 -3.46 -11.20 11.90
C LEU A 95 -2.75 -11.94 13.02
N ALA A 96 -2.34 -13.18 12.81
CA ALA A 96 -1.61 -13.96 13.81
C ALA A 96 -0.25 -13.35 14.14
N ASP A 97 0.49 -12.87 13.13
CA ASP A 97 1.83 -12.31 13.30
C ASP A 97 1.85 -10.94 14.02
N HIS A 98 0.72 -10.22 14.01
CA HIS A 98 0.58 -8.86 14.57
C HIS A 98 -0.46 -8.79 15.71
N SER A 99 -0.81 -9.93 16.32
CA SER A 99 -1.74 -10.03 17.45
C SER A 99 -1.09 -9.93 18.83
#